data_AF-A0A2T8F4D5-F1
#
_entry.id   AF-A0A2T8F4D5-F1
#
_cell.length_a   1.000
_cell.length_b   1.000
_cell.length_c   1.000
_cell.angle_alpha   90.00
_cell.angle_beta   90.00
_cell.angle_gamma   90.00
#
_symmetry.space_group_name_H-M   'P 1'
#
loop_
_entity.id
_entity.type
_entity.pdbx_description
1 polymer ?
#
loop_
_entity_poly.entity_id
_entity_poly.type
_entity_poly.pdbx_seq_one_letter_code
_entity_poly.pdbx_strand_id
1 'polypeptide(L)'
;ARVAGGLTQTELAGSEVSVGYVSRIESGHRRPNGRVLVELAARLGVSVEELLVGAAPRELDEIRLALDFAELSLESGEPVEAEARAAEALARAESASLDDLADRAGFLHARALEA
;
A
#
# COMPACT_ATOMS: atom_id res chain seq x y z
N ALA A 1 -7.69 -2.72 -5.46
CA ALA A 1 -7.67 -4.14 -5.90
C ALA A 1 -8.71 -4.48 -6.97
N ARG A 2 -10.01 -4.71 -6.63
CA ARG A 2 -11.02 -5.21 -7.60
C ARG A 2 -11.14 -4.39 -8.89
N VAL A 3 -11.36 -3.08 -8.77
CA VAL A 3 -11.51 -2.17 -9.92
C VAL A 3 -10.24 -2.16 -10.77
N ALA A 4 -9.07 -2.12 -10.15
CA ALA A 4 -7.78 -2.18 -10.83
C ALA A 4 -7.57 -3.51 -11.59
N GLY A 5 -8.08 -4.62 -11.05
CA GLY A 5 -8.11 -5.92 -11.72
C GLY A 5 -9.22 -6.10 -12.75
N GLY A 6 -10.03 -5.06 -13.03
CA GLY A 6 -11.11 -5.11 -14.01
C GLY A 6 -12.30 -5.99 -13.64
N LEU A 7 -12.39 -6.45 -12.38
CA LEU A 7 -13.46 -7.33 -11.92
C LEU A 7 -14.69 -6.55 -11.49
N THR A 8 -15.88 -7.08 -11.73
CA THR A 8 -17.14 -6.64 -11.12
C THR A 8 -17.30 -7.21 -9.71
N GLN A 9 -18.21 -6.63 -8.90
CA GLN A 9 -18.50 -7.18 -7.57
C GLN A 9 -19.07 -8.60 -7.65
N THR A 10 -19.83 -8.91 -8.71
CA THR A 10 -20.36 -10.25 -8.96
C THR A 10 -19.25 -11.26 -9.22
N GLU A 11 -18.26 -10.89 -10.04
CA GLU A 11 -17.11 -11.76 -10.33
C GLU A 11 -16.24 -11.98 -9.10
N LEU A 12 -16.01 -10.94 -8.29
CA LEU A 12 -15.27 -11.08 -7.04
C LEU A 12 -16.02 -11.93 -6.00
N ALA A 13 -17.35 -11.84 -5.97
CA ALA A 13 -18.18 -12.60 -5.04
C ALA A 13 -18.13 -14.11 -5.34
N GLY A 14 -18.19 -14.49 -6.62
CA GLY A 14 -18.23 -15.89 -7.05
C GLY A 14 -19.42 -16.65 -6.45
N SER A 15 -19.22 -17.93 -6.11
CA SER A 15 -20.24 -18.78 -5.51
C SER A 15 -20.23 -18.79 -3.98
N GLU A 16 -19.07 -18.52 -3.37
CA GLU A 16 -18.84 -18.66 -1.93
C GLU A 16 -19.28 -17.42 -1.13
N VAL A 17 -19.30 -16.25 -1.77
CA VAL A 17 -19.62 -14.97 -1.14
C VAL A 17 -20.74 -14.32 -1.93
N SER A 18 -21.71 -13.69 -1.26
CA SER A 18 -22.77 -12.96 -1.97
C SER A 18 -22.29 -11.58 -2.43
N VAL A 19 -22.79 -11.11 -3.57
CA VAL A 19 -22.48 -9.78 -4.12
C VAL A 19 -22.78 -8.67 -3.10
N GLY A 20 -23.90 -8.78 -2.38
CA GLY A 20 -24.26 -7.84 -1.32
C GLY A 20 -23.31 -7.89 -0.11
N TYR A 21 -22.65 -9.02 0.16
CA TYR A 21 -21.62 -9.10 1.19
C TYR A 21 -20.34 -8.40 0.73
N VAL A 22 -19.90 -8.61 -0.52
CA VAL A 22 -18.77 -7.89 -1.14
C VAL A 22 -19.01 -6.39 -1.12
N SER A 23 -20.19 -5.92 -1.53
CA SER A 23 -20.54 -4.50 -1.50
C SER A 23 -20.44 -3.88 -0.10
N ARG A 24 -20.89 -4.59 0.95
CA ARG A 24 -20.74 -4.12 2.34
C ARG A 24 -19.30 -4.14 2.85
N ILE A 25 -18.46 -5.05 2.36
CA ILE A 25 -17.02 -5.04 2.66
C ILE A 25 -16.37 -3.82 2.00
N GLU A 26 -16.59 -3.61 0.69
CA GLU A 26 -15.97 -2.51 -0.06
C GLU A 26 -16.38 -1.12 0.47
N SER A 27 -17.60 -1.00 1.02
CA SER A 27 -18.09 0.24 1.64
C SER A 27 -17.72 0.38 3.12
N GLY A 28 -16.94 -0.55 3.70
CA GLY A 28 -16.49 -0.51 5.10
C GLY A 28 -17.55 -0.89 6.13
N HIS A 29 -18.79 -1.18 5.71
CA HIS A 29 -19.90 -1.55 6.60
C HIS A 29 -19.80 -2.99 7.14
N ARG A 30 -18.84 -3.79 6.65
CA ARG A 30 -18.63 -5.17 7.10
C ARG A 30 -17.17 -5.55 7.07
N ARG A 31 -16.67 -6.12 8.17
CA ARG A 31 -15.35 -6.78 8.18
C ARG A 31 -15.48 -8.25 7.74
N PRO A 32 -14.69 -8.71 6.75
CA PRO A 32 -14.65 -10.12 6.36
C PRO A 32 -13.98 -10.97 7.47
N ASN A 33 -14.36 -12.24 7.54
CA ASN A 33 -13.64 -13.21 8.37
C ASN A 33 -12.46 -13.82 7.59
N GLY A 34 -11.60 -14.59 8.26
CA GLY A 34 -10.41 -15.17 7.64
C GLY A 34 -10.69 -16.01 6.40
N ARG A 35 -11.73 -16.85 6.39
CA ARG A 35 -12.10 -17.65 5.21
C ARG A 35 -12.50 -16.77 4.02
N VAL A 36 -13.28 -15.72 4.26
CA VAL A 36 -13.68 -14.78 3.21
C VAL A 36 -12.48 -14.01 2.67
N LEU A 37 -11.54 -13.61 3.53
CA LEU A 37 -10.30 -12.94 3.08
C LEU A 37 -9.47 -13.81 2.14
N VAL A 38 -9.26 -15.09 2.49
CA VAL A 38 -8.53 -16.04 1.64
C VAL A 38 -9.19 -16.18 0.28
N GLU A 39 -10.52 -16.31 0.25
CA GLU A 39 -11.28 -16.48 -0.98
C GLU A 39 -11.22 -15.22 -1.88
N LEU A 40 -11.37 -14.04 -1.29
CA LEU A 40 -11.28 -12.77 -2.02
C LEU A 40 -9.86 -12.55 -2.56
N ALA A 41 -8.83 -12.82 -1.76
CA ALA A 41 -7.43 -12.71 -2.15
C ALA A 41 -7.11 -13.62 -3.35
N ALA A 42 -7.54 -14.89 -3.30
CA ALA A 42 -7.35 -15.84 -4.38
C ALA A 42 -7.98 -15.37 -5.71
N ARG A 43 -9.21 -14.80 -5.66
CA ARG A 43 -9.87 -14.25 -6.86
C ARG A 43 -9.22 -12.98 -7.39
N LEU A 44 -8.70 -12.15 -6.50
CA LEU A 44 -7.97 -10.94 -6.87
C LEU A 44 -6.55 -11.25 -7.36
N GLY A 45 -6.07 -12.48 -7.21
CA GLY A 45 -4.71 -12.87 -7.57
C GLY A 45 -3.64 -12.28 -6.65
N VAL A 46 -4.02 -11.88 -5.43
CA VAL A 46 -3.13 -11.25 -4.43
C VAL A 46 -3.01 -12.12 -3.19
N SER A 47 -2.02 -11.84 -2.34
CA SER A 47 -1.95 -12.47 -1.02
C SER A 47 -2.98 -11.87 -0.05
N VAL A 48 -3.33 -12.62 1.00
CA VAL A 48 -4.19 -12.07 2.09
C VAL A 48 -3.51 -10.88 2.77
N GLU A 49 -2.20 -10.93 2.92
CA GLU A 49 -1.41 -9.84 3.51
C GLU A 49 -1.51 -8.56 2.67
N GLU A 50 -1.35 -8.68 1.35
CA GLU A 50 -1.52 -7.57 0.41
C GLU A 50 -2.95 -7.01 0.42
N LEU A 51 -3.96 -7.87 0.57
CA LEU A 51 -5.35 -7.43 0.70
C LEU A 51 -5.62 -6.63 1.98
N LEU A 52 -4.87 -6.91 3.05
CA LEU A 52 -5.01 -6.25 4.35
C LEU A 52 -4.20 -4.96 4.44
N VAL A 53 -3.00 -4.95 3.85
CA VAL A 53 -2.06 -3.82 3.95
C VAL A 53 -2.19 -2.86 2.77
N GLY A 54 -2.73 -3.30 1.65
CA GLY A 54 -2.91 -2.49 0.44
C GLY A 54 -1.72 -2.50 -0.52
N ALA A 55 -0.61 -3.13 -0.15
CA ALA A 55 0.60 -3.27 -0.95
C ALA A 55 1.23 -4.66 -0.79
N ALA A 56 2.00 -5.09 -1.79
CA ALA A 56 2.74 -6.34 -1.69
C ALA A 56 3.82 -6.23 -0.59
N PRO A 57 4.11 -7.30 0.18
CA PRO A 57 5.13 -7.24 1.24
C PRO A 57 6.50 -6.75 0.75
N ARG A 58 6.89 -7.17 -0.44
CA ARG A 58 8.14 -6.74 -1.07
C ARG A 58 8.16 -5.23 -1.36
N GLU A 59 7.05 -4.67 -1.79
CA GLU A 59 6.94 -3.23 -2.07
C GLU A 59 7.05 -2.41 -0.78
N LEU A 60 6.43 -2.87 0.32
CA LEU A 60 6.59 -2.26 1.65
C LEU A 60 8.06 -2.22 2.08
N ASP A 61 8.76 -3.35 1.95
CA ASP A 61 10.16 -3.46 2.32
C ASP A 61 11.04 -2.57 1.45
N GLU A 62 10.76 -2.48 0.14
CA GLU A 62 11.46 -1.58 -0.78
C GLU A 62 11.28 -0.10 -0.41
N ILE A 63 10.05 0.33 -0.09
CA ILE A 63 9.77 1.71 0.34
C ILE A 63 10.49 2.01 1.67
N ARG A 64 10.40 1.11 2.65
CA ARG A 64 11.11 1.28 3.94
C ARG A 64 12.60 1.41 3.76
N LEU A 65 13.20 0.53 2.96
CA LEU A 65 14.63 0.55 2.66
C LEU A 65 15.04 1.86 1.97
N ALA A 66 14.23 2.36 1.03
CA ALA A 66 14.49 3.64 0.38
C ALA A 66 14.48 4.82 1.36
N LEU A 67 13.55 4.83 2.32
CA LEU A 67 13.48 5.85 3.38
C LEU A 67 14.66 5.77 4.34
N ASP A 68 15.07 4.56 4.73
CA ASP A 68 16.25 4.36 5.58
C ASP A 68 17.52 4.88 4.89
N PHE A 69 17.66 4.67 3.58
CA PHE A 69 18.78 5.24 2.81
C PHE A 69 18.68 6.77 2.65
N ALA A 70 17.48 7.33 2.45
CA ALA A 70 17.30 8.77 2.39
C ALA A 70 17.74 9.45 3.71
N GLU A 71 17.39 8.83 4.85
CA GLU A 71 17.81 9.28 6.18
C GLU A 71 19.34 9.23 6.35
N LEU A 72 19.98 8.13 5.95
CA LEU A 72 21.45 8.02 5.96
C LEU A 72 22.14 9.07 5.07
N SER A 73 21.59 9.36 3.89
CA SER A 73 22.12 10.41 3.01
C SER A 73 22.01 11.79 3.67
N LEU A 74 20.92 12.11 4.38
CA LEU A 74 20.83 13.36 5.15
C LEU A 74 21.90 13.45 6.24
N GLU A 75 22.03 12.38 7.03
CA GLU A 75 23.02 12.32 8.11
C GLU A 75 24.46 12.43 7.59
N SER A 76 24.70 11.98 6.35
CA SER A 76 26.01 12.04 5.70
C SER A 76 26.28 13.37 4.96
N GLY A 77 25.33 14.32 4.98
CA GLY A 77 25.47 15.61 4.31
C GLY A 77 25.23 15.57 2.79
N GLU A 78 24.41 14.63 2.33
CA GLU A 78 24.02 14.44 0.92
C GLU A 78 22.52 14.77 0.72
N PRO A 79 22.09 16.04 0.90
CA PRO A 79 20.67 16.39 0.92
C PRO A 79 19.97 16.19 -0.43
N VAL A 80 20.67 16.36 -1.55
CA VAL A 80 20.10 16.15 -2.90
C VAL A 80 19.75 14.68 -3.13
N GLU A 81 20.61 13.75 -2.71
CA GLU A 81 20.33 12.31 -2.83
C GLU A 81 19.20 11.88 -1.89
N ALA A 82 19.17 12.45 -0.68
CA ALA A 82 18.08 12.20 0.25
C ALA A 82 16.74 12.72 -0.27
N GLU A 83 16.72 13.93 -0.83
CA GLU A 83 15.52 14.54 -1.40
C GLU A 83 14.94 13.67 -2.50
N ALA A 84 15.77 13.24 -3.46
CA ALA A 84 15.34 12.41 -4.57
C ALA A 84 14.76 11.07 -4.11
N ARG A 85 15.43 10.41 -3.15
CA ARG A 85 14.97 9.12 -2.59
C ARG A 85 13.68 9.26 -1.79
N ALA A 86 13.57 10.30 -0.96
CA ALA A 86 12.38 10.55 -0.16
C ALA A 86 11.18 10.93 -1.06
N ALA A 87 11.40 11.70 -2.12
CA ALA A 87 10.38 12.04 -3.11
C ALA A 87 9.84 10.80 -3.84
N GLU A 88 10.74 9.91 -4.30
CA GLU A 88 10.33 8.65 -4.95
C GLU A 88 9.54 7.76 -3.99
N ALA A 89 10.04 7.59 -2.76
CA ALA A 89 9.38 6.79 -1.73
C ALA A 89 8.00 7.36 -1.34
N LEU A 90 7.86 8.69 -1.28
CA LEU A 90 6.59 9.37 -1.02
C LEU A 90 5.57 9.04 -2.11
N ALA A 91 5.93 9.22 -3.39
CA ALA A 91 5.04 8.92 -4.50
C ALA A 91 4.59 7.45 -4.52
N ARG A 92 5.50 6.52 -4.20
CA ARG A 92 5.16 5.09 -4.09
C ARG A 92 4.22 4.82 -2.92
N ALA A 93 4.51 5.37 -1.74
CA ALA A 93 3.68 5.21 -0.54
C ALA A 93 2.26 5.76 -0.73
N GLU A 94 2.12 6.95 -1.34
CA GLU A 94 0.81 7.54 -1.68
C GLU A 94 0.02 6.66 -2.66
N SER A 95 0.69 6.17 -3.71
CA SER A 95 0.05 5.31 -4.72
C SER A 95 -0.50 4.01 -4.13
N ALA A 96 0.18 3.49 -3.10
CA ALA A 96 -0.19 2.29 -2.36
C ALA A 96 -1.08 2.57 -1.15
N SER A 97 -1.44 3.85 -0.89
CA SER A 97 -2.23 4.28 0.27
C SER A 97 -1.63 3.83 1.62
N LEU A 98 -0.30 3.94 1.73
CA LEU A 98 0.49 3.56 2.90
C LEU A 98 0.74 4.79 3.77
N ASP A 99 -0.30 5.27 4.45
CA ASP A 99 -0.31 6.57 5.16
C ASP A 99 0.90 6.76 6.09
N ASP A 100 1.22 5.78 6.95
CA ASP A 100 2.37 5.88 7.86
C ASP A 100 3.72 6.06 7.14
N LEU A 101 3.87 5.41 5.97
CA LEU A 101 5.09 5.53 5.16
C LEU A 101 5.10 6.82 4.35
N ALA A 102 3.95 7.29 3.89
CA ALA A 102 3.81 8.58 3.20
C ALA A 102 4.15 9.73 4.16
N ASP A 103 3.66 9.69 5.41
CA ASP A 103 4.00 10.68 6.44
C ASP A 103 5.51 10.72 6.72
N ARG A 104 6.15 9.55 6.88
CA ARG A 104 7.61 9.46 7.08
C ARG A 104 8.36 9.99 5.86
N ALA A 105 7.94 9.63 4.66
CA ALA A 105 8.56 10.07 3.41
C ALA A 105 8.46 11.60 3.22
N GLY A 106 7.27 12.16 3.47
CA GLY A 106 7.05 13.61 3.40
C GLY A 106 7.90 14.39 4.39
N PHE A 107 8.05 13.87 5.61
CA PHE A 107 8.94 14.46 6.62
C PHE A 107 10.42 14.45 6.16
N LEU A 108 10.93 13.31 5.69
CA LEU A 108 12.31 13.22 5.21
C LEU A 108 12.56 14.11 3.99
N HIS A 109 11.59 14.16 3.06
CA HIS A 109 11.66 15.02 1.88
C HIS A 109 11.72 16.51 2.27
N ALA A 110 10.87 16.95 3.20
CA ALA A 110 10.90 18.33 3.70
C ALA A 110 12.24 18.65 4.38
N ARG A 111 12.77 17.73 5.21
CA ARG A 111 14.08 17.92 5.85
C ARG A 111 15.23 18.02 4.85
N ALA A 112 15.15 17.27 3.75
CA ALA A 112 16.16 17.31 2.71
C ALA A 112 16.14 18.64 1.93
N LEU A 113 14.96 19.23 1.75
CA LEU A 113 14.82 20.55 1.12
C LEU A 113 15.30 21.71 2.02
N GLU A 114 15.37 21.51 3.33
CA GLU A 114 15.84 22.51 4.30
C GLU A 114 17.36 22.49 4.55
N ALA A 115 18.05 21.41 4.17
CA ALA A 115 19.47 21.17 4.45
C ALA A 115 20.41 21.76 3.40
#